data_AF-A0A259D6L5-F1
#
_entry.id   AF-A0A259D6L5-F1
#
_cell.length_a   1.000
_cell.length_b   1.000
_cell.length_c   1.000
_cell.angle_alpha   90.00
_cell.angle_beta   90.00
_cell.angle_gamma   90.00
#
_symmetry.space_group_name_H-M   'P 1'
#
loop_
_entity.id
_entity.type
_entity.pdbx_description
1 polymer ?
#
loop_
_entity_poly.entity_id
_entity_poly.type
_entity_poly.pdbx_seq_one_letter_code
_entity_poly.pdbx_strand_id
1 'polypeptide(L)'
;MIEISEKRLIGPIIRLHPNDNIVVARVDVAIGEAVPSENFTSRSQVPAGYKIAAKKILKGEAILKYNVTVGFANTDIEPGTMVHSHNTEFREFDRDYAYASEYKPTTLLPETERATFQGYVRANGKVGTRNFIGILSTVNCSATVVNKIAAWFTPERLKDFPNIDGVV
;
A
#
# COMPACT_ATOMS: atom_id res chain seq x y z
N MET A 1 -7.66 18.89 6.45
CA MET A 1 -6.31 18.49 6.87
C MET A 1 -6.52 17.27 7.75
N ILE A 2 -6.10 16.07 7.34
CA ILE A 2 -6.30 14.89 8.18
C ILE A 2 -5.35 15.06 9.37
N GLU A 3 -5.91 15.35 10.54
CA GLU A 3 -5.15 15.48 11.78
C GLU A 3 -4.61 14.10 12.14
N ILE A 4 -3.30 13.90 11.95
CA ILE A 4 -2.63 12.62 12.17
C ILE A 4 -2.13 12.50 13.63
N SER A 5 -2.29 13.56 14.42
CA SER A 5 -1.86 13.68 15.83
C SER A 5 -2.53 12.65 16.75
N GLU A 6 -3.71 12.12 16.37
CA GLU A 6 -4.43 11.12 17.15
C GLU A 6 -4.09 9.67 16.80
N LYS A 7 -3.21 9.40 15.82
CA LYS A 7 -2.74 8.03 15.58
C LYS A 7 -1.81 7.61 16.71
N ARG A 8 -2.40 7.20 17.84
CA ARG A 8 -1.69 6.44 18.87
C ARG A 8 -1.08 5.22 18.20
N LEU A 9 0.25 5.16 18.20
CA LEU A 9 0.99 3.95 17.88
C LEU A 9 0.67 2.93 18.97
N ILE A 10 -0.37 2.12 18.75
CA ILE A 10 -0.69 1.02 19.65
C ILE A 10 0.35 -0.07 19.39
N GLY A 11 1.39 -0.11 20.22
CA GLY A 11 2.37 -1.20 20.32
C GLY A 11 3.46 -1.24 19.24
N PRO A 12 4.55 -2.01 19.51
CA PRO A 12 5.72 -2.12 18.64
C PRO A 12 5.48 -3.02 17.42
N ILE A 13 4.34 -3.70 17.33
CA ILE A 13 3.98 -4.63 16.26
C ILE A 13 2.63 -4.29 15.64
N ILE A 14 2.35 -4.88 14.48
CA ILE A 14 1.03 -4.88 13.85
C ILE A 14 0.67 -6.27 13.35
N ARG A 15 -0.56 -6.68 13.65
CA ARG A 15 -1.23 -7.84 13.06
C ARG A 15 -2.13 -7.35 11.92
N LEU A 16 -1.93 -7.89 10.73
CA LEU A 16 -2.62 -7.41 9.52
C LEU A 16 -3.96 -8.15 9.32
N HIS A 17 -4.03 -9.41 9.75
CA HIS A 17 -5.25 -10.18 9.79
C HIS A 17 -5.34 -11.03 11.08
N PRO A 18 -6.53 -11.23 11.68
CA PRO A 18 -6.71 -12.07 12.87
C PRO A 18 -6.15 -13.49 12.73
N ASN A 19 -6.23 -14.07 11.54
CA ASN A 19 -5.75 -15.42 11.24
C ASN A 19 -4.24 -15.51 10.95
N ASP A 20 -3.51 -14.39 10.91
CA ASP A 20 -2.06 -14.45 10.68
C ASP A 20 -1.38 -15.26 11.79
N ASN A 21 -0.28 -15.93 11.50
CA ASN A 21 0.55 -16.60 12.53
C ASN A 21 1.85 -15.86 12.80
N ILE A 22 2.04 -14.73 12.13
CA ILE A 22 3.12 -13.77 12.34
C ILE A 22 2.55 -12.37 12.57
N VAL A 23 3.39 -11.49 13.11
CA VAL A 23 3.17 -10.04 13.17
C VAL A 23 4.33 -9.31 12.51
N VAL A 24 4.14 -8.03 12.19
CA VAL A 24 5.19 -7.18 11.62
C VAL A 24 5.64 -6.16 12.66
N ALA A 25 6.95 -6.04 12.86
CA ALA A 25 7.57 -5.02 13.69
C ALA A 25 7.34 -3.63 13.05
N ARG A 26 6.78 -2.69 13.81
CA ARG A 26 6.57 -1.29 13.38
C ARG A 26 7.76 -0.40 13.70
N VAL A 27 8.52 -0.82 14.72
CA VAL A 27 9.76 -0.24 15.22
C VAL A 27 10.73 -1.39 15.48
N ASP A 28 11.98 -1.09 15.82
CA ASP A 28 12.93 -2.12 16.25
C ASP A 28 12.43 -2.75 17.56
N VAL A 29 12.39 -4.08 17.60
CA VAL A 29 11.97 -4.88 18.77
C VAL A 29 13.20 -5.58 19.33
N ALA A 30 13.53 -5.27 20.58
CA ALA A 30 14.70 -5.84 21.23
C ALA A 30 14.48 -7.30 21.65
N ILE A 31 15.57 -8.06 21.79
CA ILE A 31 15.51 -9.36 22.46
C ILE A 31 15.05 -9.18 23.92
N GLY A 32 14.12 -10.00 24.38
CA GLY A 32 13.53 -9.88 25.71
C GLY A 32 12.42 -8.83 25.83
N GLU A 33 12.10 -8.08 24.76
CA GLU A 33 11.01 -7.11 24.79
C GLU A 33 9.65 -7.83 24.85
N ALA A 34 8.81 -7.44 25.80
CA ALA A 34 7.49 -8.01 25.97
C ALA A 34 6.51 -7.44 24.93
N VAL A 35 5.68 -8.31 24.34
CA VAL A 35 4.61 -7.95 23.40
C VAL A 35 3.28 -8.47 23.97
N PRO A 36 2.67 -7.78 24.95
CA PRO A 36 1.48 -8.27 25.65
C PRO A 36 0.26 -8.46 24.73
N SER A 37 0.14 -7.64 23.68
CA SER A 37 -0.96 -7.72 22.70
C SER A 37 -1.01 -9.05 21.93
N GLU A 38 0.11 -9.79 21.91
CA GLU A 38 0.27 -11.07 21.22
C GLU A 38 0.69 -12.19 22.17
N ASN A 39 0.77 -11.91 23.47
CA ASN A 39 1.15 -12.85 24.52
C ASN A 39 2.50 -13.57 24.27
N PHE A 40 3.52 -12.83 23.83
CA PHE A 40 4.89 -13.35 23.72
C PHE A 40 5.94 -12.34 24.19
N THR A 41 7.16 -12.83 24.43
CA THR A 41 8.37 -12.02 24.59
C THR A 41 9.29 -12.27 23.41
N SER A 42 9.86 -11.23 22.82
CA SER A 42 10.72 -11.36 21.65
C SER A 42 11.97 -12.19 21.98
N ARG A 43 12.26 -13.16 21.13
CA ARG A 43 13.41 -14.09 21.23
C ARG A 43 14.53 -13.69 20.28
N SER A 44 14.37 -12.60 19.55
CA SER A 44 15.31 -12.11 18.56
C SER A 44 15.39 -10.59 18.61
N GLN A 45 16.49 -10.03 18.11
CA GLN A 45 16.53 -8.63 17.71
C GLN A 45 15.83 -8.52 16.36
N VAL A 46 14.76 -7.72 16.26
CA VAL A 46 13.94 -7.65 15.05
C VAL A 46 13.82 -6.21 14.58
N PRO A 47 14.45 -5.83 13.45
CA PRO A 47 14.34 -4.47 12.95
C PRO A 47 12.92 -4.15 12.48
N ALA A 48 12.59 -2.87 12.42
CA ALA A 48 11.33 -2.39 11.86
C ALA A 48 11.09 -2.97 10.44
N GLY A 49 9.84 -3.37 10.17
CA GLY A 49 9.40 -3.97 8.91
C GLY A 49 9.57 -5.49 8.83
N TYR A 50 10.30 -6.12 9.76
CA TYR A 50 10.49 -7.57 9.77
C TYR A 50 9.37 -8.31 10.52
N LYS A 51 9.31 -9.63 10.29
CA LYS A 51 8.24 -10.50 10.79
C LYS A 51 8.67 -11.17 12.10
N ILE A 52 7.73 -11.36 13.01
CA ILE A 52 7.91 -12.09 14.27
C ILE A 52 6.84 -13.18 14.35
N ALA A 53 7.19 -14.40 14.73
CA ALA A 53 6.21 -15.46 14.95
C ALA A 53 5.32 -15.09 16.15
N ALA A 54 4.01 -15.09 15.96
CA ALA A 54 3.06 -14.77 17.03
C ALA A 54 2.59 -16.02 17.79
N LYS A 55 2.73 -17.19 17.16
CA LYS A 55 2.51 -18.50 17.76
C LYS A 55 3.61 -19.45 17.29
N LYS A 56 3.66 -20.65 17.87
CA LYS A 56 4.57 -21.70 17.39
C LYS A 56 4.16 -22.10 15.97
N ILE A 57 5.15 -22.20 15.08
CA ILE A 57 5.00 -22.63 13.69
C ILE A 57 5.96 -23.81 13.52
N LEU A 58 5.44 -25.02 13.35
CA LEU A 58 6.26 -26.22 13.17
C LEU A 58 6.89 -26.24 11.78
N LYS A 59 8.01 -26.96 11.65
CA LYS A 59 8.63 -27.20 10.35
C LYS A 59 7.60 -27.74 9.34
N GLY A 60 7.57 -27.11 8.17
CA GLY A 60 6.68 -27.45 7.06
C GLY A 60 5.29 -26.80 7.14
N GLU A 61 4.94 -26.12 8.24
CA GLU A 61 3.69 -25.37 8.35
C GLU A 61 3.73 -24.07 7.55
N ALA A 62 2.55 -23.66 7.09
CA ALA A 62 2.37 -22.42 6.35
C ALA A 62 2.59 -21.19 7.26
N ILE A 63 3.31 -20.20 6.74
CA ILE A 63 3.44 -18.87 7.34
C ILE A 63 2.37 -17.99 6.71
N LEU A 64 1.49 -17.42 7.53
CA LEU A 64 0.32 -16.67 7.12
C LEU A 64 0.50 -15.18 7.41
N LYS A 65 0.39 -14.36 6.36
CA LYS A 65 0.34 -12.90 6.42
C LYS A 65 -0.79 -12.41 5.51
N TYR A 66 -1.64 -11.50 5.99
CA TYR A 66 -2.89 -11.11 5.32
C TYR A 66 -3.86 -12.28 5.10
N ASN A 67 -3.87 -13.29 5.99
CA ASN A 67 -4.58 -14.56 5.80
C ASN A 67 -4.13 -15.36 4.57
N VAL A 68 -2.92 -15.10 4.05
CA VAL A 68 -2.39 -15.77 2.86
C VAL A 68 -1.07 -16.45 3.21
N THR A 69 -0.89 -17.66 2.69
CA THR A 69 0.39 -18.39 2.77
C THR A 69 1.47 -17.62 2.00
N VAL A 70 2.44 -17.09 2.74
CA VAL A 70 3.59 -16.33 2.21
C VAL A 70 4.89 -17.13 2.22
N GLY A 71 4.85 -18.38 2.63
CA GLY A 71 6.00 -19.29 2.73
C GLY A 71 5.71 -20.40 3.71
N PHE A 72 6.72 -21.23 3.96
CA PHE A 72 6.65 -22.32 4.94
C PHE A 72 7.84 -22.24 5.89
N ALA A 73 7.67 -22.71 7.12
CA ALA A 73 8.77 -22.79 8.06
C ALA A 73 9.72 -23.93 7.68
N ASN A 74 11.03 -23.67 7.54
CA ASN A 74 12.00 -24.73 7.22
C ASN A 74 12.53 -25.47 8.48
N THR A 75 12.19 -24.93 9.65
CA THR A 75 12.49 -25.41 11.00
C THR A 75 11.33 -25.02 11.92
N ASP A 76 11.28 -25.57 13.13
CA ASP A 76 10.34 -25.09 14.14
C ASP A 76 10.68 -23.63 14.52
N ILE A 77 9.66 -22.76 14.52
CA ILE A 77 9.77 -21.34 14.89
C ILE A 77 8.91 -21.11 16.13
N GLU A 78 9.55 -20.77 17.23
CA GLU A 78 8.87 -20.43 18.49
C GLU A 78 8.27 -19.01 18.46
N PRO A 79 7.20 -18.74 19.23
CA PRO A 79 6.66 -17.38 19.37
C PRO A 79 7.76 -16.39 19.79
N GLY A 80 7.73 -15.18 19.23
CA GLY A 80 8.72 -14.14 19.48
C GLY A 80 10.01 -14.26 18.64
N THR A 81 10.19 -15.32 17.85
CA THR A 81 11.35 -15.46 16.96
C THR A 81 11.16 -14.67 15.66
N MET A 82 12.23 -14.05 15.16
CA MET A 82 12.24 -13.38 13.86
C MET A 82 11.98 -14.38 12.73
N VAL A 83 11.01 -14.09 11.85
CA VAL A 83 10.69 -14.91 10.67
C VAL A 83 11.31 -14.29 9.43
N HIS A 84 12.32 -14.96 8.85
CA HIS A 84 13.08 -14.48 7.70
C HIS A 84 13.67 -15.62 6.87
N SER A 85 14.34 -15.30 5.77
CA SER A 85 14.94 -16.25 4.81
C SER A 85 15.75 -17.41 5.42
N HIS A 86 16.33 -17.25 6.62
CA HIS A 86 17.08 -18.33 7.28
C HIS A 86 16.17 -19.42 7.87
N ASN A 87 14.92 -19.10 8.24
CA ASN A 87 13.95 -20.04 8.82
C ASN A 87 12.67 -20.21 7.99
N THR A 88 12.63 -19.60 6.80
CA THR A 88 11.52 -19.72 5.85
C THR A 88 11.99 -20.31 4.53
N GLU A 89 11.16 -21.13 3.91
CA GLU A 89 11.34 -21.63 2.56
C GLU A 89 10.13 -21.35 1.68
N PHE A 90 10.37 -21.32 0.37
CA PHE A 90 9.33 -21.31 -0.65
C PHE A 90 9.30 -22.66 -1.32
N ARG A 91 8.11 -23.23 -1.44
CA ARG A 91 7.88 -24.47 -2.18
C ARG A 91 6.57 -24.35 -2.95
N GLU A 92 6.46 -25.16 -4.00
CA GLU A 92 5.20 -25.35 -4.68
C GLU A 92 4.22 -26.07 -3.75
N PHE A 93 2.96 -25.64 -3.75
CA PHE A 93 1.91 -26.23 -2.94
C PHE A 93 0.57 -26.02 -3.63
N ASP A 94 -0.32 -27.00 -3.47
CA ASP A 94 -1.68 -26.89 -3.98
C ASP A 94 -2.41 -25.77 -3.27
N ARG A 95 -3.02 -24.89 -4.06
CA ARG A 95 -3.92 -23.86 -3.58
C ARG A 95 -5.34 -24.32 -3.86
N ASP A 96 -6.24 -23.98 -2.95
CA ASP A 96 -7.66 -24.14 -3.21
C ASP A 96 -8.03 -23.40 -4.51
N TYR A 97 -8.74 -24.09 -5.40
CA TYR A 97 -9.20 -23.56 -6.67
C TYR A 97 -10.24 -22.43 -6.48
N ALA A 98 -10.88 -22.34 -5.31
CA ALA A 98 -11.84 -21.30 -4.96
C ALA A 98 -11.19 -19.92 -4.71
N TYR A 99 -10.34 -19.45 -5.63
CA TYR A 99 -9.76 -18.11 -5.56
C TYR A 99 -10.84 -17.04 -5.52
N ALA A 100 -10.63 -15.99 -4.72
CA ALA A 100 -11.56 -14.89 -4.51
C ALA A 100 -12.95 -15.27 -3.95
N SER A 101 -13.15 -16.49 -3.43
CA SER A 101 -14.40 -16.91 -2.77
C SER A 101 -14.76 -16.07 -1.53
N GLU A 102 -13.75 -15.52 -0.85
CA GLU A 102 -13.93 -14.58 0.27
C GLU A 102 -14.14 -13.11 -0.17
N TYR A 103 -14.33 -12.84 -1.46
CA TYR A 103 -14.58 -11.48 -1.95
C TYR A 103 -15.80 -10.88 -1.28
N LYS A 104 -15.61 -9.70 -0.68
CA LYS A 104 -16.69 -8.86 -0.18
C LYS A 104 -16.73 -7.59 -1.02
N PRO A 105 -17.83 -7.33 -1.74
CA PRO A 105 -17.94 -6.10 -2.51
C PRO A 105 -17.82 -4.90 -1.57
N THR A 106 -17.06 -3.90 -2.02
CA THR A 106 -16.92 -2.65 -1.28
C THR A 106 -18.28 -1.96 -1.24
N THR A 107 -18.83 -1.79 -0.04
CA THR A 107 -20.03 -0.98 0.17
C THR A 107 -19.67 0.47 -0.09
N LEU A 108 -20.23 1.04 -1.14
CA LEU A 108 -20.08 2.47 -1.42
C LEU A 108 -20.89 3.26 -0.39
N LEU A 109 -20.34 4.40 0.04
CA LEU A 109 -21.11 5.36 0.83
C LEU A 109 -22.35 5.82 0.04
N PRO A 110 -23.46 6.16 0.73
CA PRO A 110 -24.60 6.85 0.13
C PRO A 110 -24.12 8.08 -0.65
N GLU A 111 -24.79 8.43 -1.76
CA GLU A 111 -24.37 9.55 -2.61
C GLU A 111 -24.23 10.87 -1.85
N THR A 112 -25.07 11.08 -0.84
CA THR A 112 -25.07 12.24 0.06
C THR A 112 -23.82 12.35 0.95
N GLU A 113 -23.11 11.24 1.16
CA GLU A 113 -21.90 11.15 1.98
C GLU A 113 -20.62 11.07 1.13
N ARG A 114 -20.75 10.94 -0.20
CA ARG A 114 -19.60 10.88 -1.10
C ARG A 114 -18.96 12.26 -1.19
N ALA A 115 -17.65 12.29 -0.96
CA ALA A 115 -16.88 13.52 -1.11
C ALA A 115 -16.99 14.05 -2.55
N THR A 116 -17.27 15.36 -2.67
CA THR A 116 -17.26 16.08 -3.94
C THR A 116 -16.02 16.95 -4.05
N PHE A 117 -15.61 17.27 -5.27
CA PHE A 117 -14.55 18.25 -5.52
C PHE A 117 -14.96 19.19 -6.66
N GLN A 118 -14.40 20.40 -6.66
CA GLN A 118 -14.57 21.35 -7.76
C GLN A 118 -13.71 20.88 -8.94
N GLY A 119 -14.36 20.53 -10.05
CA GLY A 119 -13.69 19.99 -11.23
C GLY A 119 -14.20 20.58 -12.54
N TYR A 120 -13.44 20.38 -13.61
CA TYR A 120 -13.76 20.87 -14.95
C TYR A 120 -14.61 19.84 -15.69
N VAL A 121 -15.94 20.01 -15.65
CA VAL A 121 -16.90 19.14 -16.31
C VAL A 121 -16.82 19.31 -17.83
N ARG A 122 -16.62 18.22 -18.57
CA ARG A 122 -16.55 18.20 -20.03
C ARG A 122 -17.90 17.81 -20.63
N ALA A 123 -18.12 18.12 -21.91
CA ALA A 123 -19.38 17.80 -22.60
C ALA A 123 -19.75 16.30 -22.61
N ASN A 124 -18.75 15.42 -22.48
CA ASN A 124 -18.96 13.96 -22.40
C ASN A 124 -19.20 13.45 -20.95
N GLY A 125 -19.39 14.34 -19.98
CA GLY A 125 -19.62 14.01 -18.58
C GLY A 125 -18.37 13.66 -17.78
N LYS A 126 -17.19 13.53 -18.40
CA LYS A 126 -15.93 13.33 -17.66
C LYS A 126 -15.52 14.63 -16.96
N VAL A 127 -14.87 14.51 -15.81
CA VAL A 127 -14.45 15.65 -14.98
C VAL A 127 -12.93 15.69 -14.91
N GLY A 128 -12.34 16.80 -15.33
CA GLY A 128 -10.90 17.06 -15.19
C GLY A 128 -10.55 17.68 -13.85
N THR A 129 -9.39 17.34 -13.31
CA THR A 129 -8.82 17.95 -12.08
C THR A 129 -7.94 19.17 -12.37
N ARG A 130 -7.60 19.37 -13.65
CA ARG A 130 -6.81 20.48 -14.20
C ARG A 130 -7.36 20.90 -15.56
N ASN A 131 -7.10 22.13 -15.96
CA ASN A 131 -7.49 22.71 -17.24
C ASN A 131 -6.26 23.10 -18.05
N PHE A 132 -5.79 22.13 -18.85
CA PHE A 132 -4.67 22.31 -19.78
C PHE A 132 -5.16 22.48 -21.22
N ILE A 133 -4.39 23.19 -22.02
CA ILE A 133 -4.50 23.18 -23.48
C ILE A 133 -3.52 22.14 -24.03
N GLY A 134 -4.03 21.15 -24.76
CA GLY A 134 -3.20 20.15 -25.44
C GLY A 134 -2.91 20.54 -26.87
N ILE A 135 -1.64 20.49 -27.27
CA ILE A 135 -1.18 20.68 -28.64
C ILE A 135 -0.79 19.31 -29.20
N LEU A 136 -1.55 18.83 -30.18
CA LEU A 136 -1.34 17.49 -30.73
C LEU A 136 -0.55 17.55 -32.03
N SER A 137 0.50 16.75 -32.10
CA SER A 137 1.24 16.49 -33.33
C SER A 137 0.57 15.38 -34.12
N THR A 138 0.22 15.62 -35.39
CA THR A 138 -0.39 14.60 -36.27
C THR A 138 0.65 13.71 -36.96
N VAL A 139 1.91 14.16 -37.02
CA VAL A 139 3.04 13.42 -37.60
C VAL A 139 4.31 13.63 -36.77
N ASN A 140 5.31 12.76 -36.89
CA ASN A 140 6.56 12.89 -36.11
C ASN A 140 7.32 14.18 -36.42
N CYS A 141 7.31 14.63 -37.68
CA CYS A 141 8.04 15.82 -38.11
C CYS A 141 7.56 17.11 -37.42
N SER A 142 6.31 17.17 -36.95
CA SER A 142 5.76 18.33 -36.24
C SER A 142 6.00 18.30 -34.72
N ALA A 143 6.52 17.21 -34.16
CA ALA A 143 6.68 17.05 -32.71
C ALA A 143 7.57 18.14 -32.09
N THR A 144 8.69 18.47 -32.74
CA THR A 144 9.59 19.53 -32.27
C THR A 144 8.91 20.90 -32.26
N VAL A 145 8.04 21.17 -33.24
CA VAL A 145 7.31 22.44 -33.33
C VAL A 145 6.26 22.51 -32.22
N VAL A 146 5.49 21.45 -32.02
CA VAL A 146 4.49 21.34 -30.95
C VAL A 146 5.11 21.59 -29.57
N ASN A 147 6.25 20.96 -29.28
CA ASN A 147 6.97 21.19 -28.01
C ASN A 147 7.44 22.64 -27.85
N LYS A 148 7.90 23.28 -28.94
CA LYS A 148 8.29 24.71 -28.90
C LYS A 148 7.09 25.62 -28.68
N ILE A 149 5.92 25.29 -29.23
CA ILE A 149 4.68 26.06 -28.98
C ILE A 149 4.27 25.89 -27.52
N ALA A 150 4.24 24.66 -26.98
CA ALA A 150 3.90 24.44 -25.57
C ALA A 150 4.86 25.20 -24.64
N ALA A 151 6.18 25.11 -24.89
CA ALA A 151 7.21 25.81 -24.11
C ALA A 151 7.17 27.34 -24.22
N TRP A 152 6.55 27.88 -25.29
CA TRP A 152 6.33 29.32 -25.40
C TRP A 152 5.42 29.83 -24.28
N PHE A 153 4.42 29.04 -23.84
CA PHE A 153 3.45 29.44 -22.83
C PHE A 153 3.97 29.22 -21.41
N THR A 154 4.92 30.07 -21.00
CA THR A 154 5.45 30.09 -19.63
C THR A 154 4.39 30.62 -18.63
N PRO A 155 4.58 30.39 -17.31
CA PRO A 155 3.68 30.93 -16.29
C PRO A 155 3.45 32.44 -16.39
N GLU A 156 4.48 33.21 -16.76
CA GLU A 156 4.39 34.66 -16.93
C GLU A 156 3.47 35.05 -18.09
N ARG A 157 3.51 34.28 -19.19
CA ARG A 157 2.68 34.51 -20.37
C ARG A 157 1.25 34.03 -20.20
N LEU A 158 1.02 33.10 -19.27
CA LEU A 158 -0.32 32.63 -18.90
C LEU A 158 -0.98 33.50 -17.82
N LYS A 159 -0.33 34.56 -17.33
CA LYS A 159 -0.84 35.43 -16.26
C LYS A 159 -2.23 36.03 -16.58
N ASP A 160 -2.47 36.36 -17.84
CA ASP A 160 -3.75 36.92 -18.30
C ASP A 160 -4.85 35.83 -18.47
N PHE A 161 -4.48 34.56 -18.29
CA PHE A 161 -5.34 33.39 -18.44
C PHE A 161 -5.36 32.54 -17.15
N PRO A 162 -5.85 33.08 -16.02
CA PRO A 162 -5.76 32.43 -14.71
C PRO A 162 -6.51 31.09 -14.60
N ASN A 163 -7.40 30.78 -15.55
CA ASN A 163 -8.16 29.53 -15.58
C ASN A 163 -7.46 28.41 -16.39
N ILE A 164 -6.26 28.67 -16.93
CA ILE A 164 -5.46 27.70 -17.69
C ILE A 164 -4.25 27.32 -16.84
N ASP A 165 -4.18 26.05 -16.46
CA ASP A 165 -3.09 25.50 -15.64
C ASP A 165 -1.78 25.33 -16.43
N GLY A 166 -1.87 25.25 -17.77
CA GLY A 166 -0.71 25.14 -18.64
C GLY A 166 -1.04 24.70 -20.07
N VAL A 167 0.02 24.55 -20.86
CA VAL A 167 -0.03 24.08 -22.25
C VAL A 167 0.94 22.90 -22.39
N VAL A 168 0.48 21.80 -22.97
CA VAL A 168 1.24 20.54 -23.12
C VAL A 168 1.17 20.00 -24.54
#